data_AF-A0A1Y3SF46-F1
#
_entry.id   AF-A0A1Y3SF46-F1
#
_cell.length_a   1.000
_cell.length_b   1.000
_cell.length_c   1.000
_cell.angle_alpha   90.00
_cell.angle_beta   90.00
_cell.angle_gamma   90.00
#
_symmetry.space_group_name_H-M   'P 1'
#
loop_
_entity.id
_entity.type
_entity.pdbx_description
1 polymer ?
#
loop_
_entity_poly.entity_id
_entity_poly.type
_entity_poly.pdbx_seq_one_letter_code
_entity_poly.pdbx_strand_id
1 'polypeptide(L)' 'MRQDIQVLDRVKNAYASLRPSEQRVADYVLGDPEGCTQCTISELAERVQVSQPTVVRFVQAMGFDGYLCHKGFLLIPC' A
#
# COMPACT_ATOMS: atom_id res chain seq x y z
N MET A 1 3.45 13.88 -9.94
CA MET A 1 3.52 15.12 -9.15
C MET A 1 2.17 15.57 -8.55
N ARG A 2 1.04 15.64 -9.27
CA ARG A 2 -0.26 16.01 -8.63
C ARG A 2 -0.97 14.89 -7.88
N GLN A 3 -0.70 13.63 -8.19
CA GLN A 3 -1.41 12.50 -7.58
C GLN A 3 -0.75 11.97 -6.31
N ASP A 4 0.56 12.21 -6.12
CA ASP A 4 1.33 11.74 -4.96
C ASP A 4 0.88 12.42 -3.66
N ILE A 5 0.52 13.71 -3.73
CA ILE A 5 0.10 14.52 -2.57
C ILE A 5 -1.24 14.03 -2.02
N GLN A 6 -2.20 13.71 -2.89
CA GLN A 6 -3.54 13.25 -2.49
C GLN A 6 -3.49 11.88 -1.81
N VAL A 7 -2.59 11.02 -2.29
CA VAL A 7 -2.40 9.68 -1.78
C VAL A 7 -1.79 9.71 -0.37
N LEU A 8 -0.71 10.48 -0.17
CA LEU A 8 -0.06 10.60 1.14
C LEU A 8 -1.00 11.22 2.18
N ASP A 9 -1.81 12.19 1.78
CA ASP A 9 -2.79 12.81 2.66
C ASP A 9 -3.88 11.82 3.09
N ARG A 10 -4.40 11.01 2.15
CA ARG A 10 -5.30 9.91 2.49
C ARG A 10 -4.63 8.93 3.45
N VAL A 11 -3.39 8.51 3.20
CA VAL A 11 -2.67 7.54 4.05
C VAL A 11 -2.57 8.09 5.48
N LYS A 12 -2.23 9.36 5.64
CA LYS A 12 -2.19 10.02 6.97
C LYS A 12 -3.55 10.07 7.65
N ASN A 13 -4.61 10.43 6.91
CA ASN A 13 -5.96 10.49 7.46
C ASN A 13 -6.49 9.10 7.86
N ALA A 14 -6.16 8.07 7.07
CA ALA A 14 -6.53 6.69 7.34
C ALA A 14 -5.67 6.05 8.44
N TYR A 15 -4.43 6.52 8.64
CA TYR A 15 -3.42 5.94 9.54
C TYR A 15 -3.97 5.60 10.94
N ALA A 16 -4.73 6.52 11.53
CA ALA A 16 -5.33 6.34 12.86
C ALA A 16 -6.38 5.20 12.91
N SER A 17 -6.99 4.86 11.77
CA SER A 17 -7.98 3.79 11.64
C SER A 17 -7.39 2.46 11.17
N LEU A 18 -6.11 2.44 10.78
CA LEU A 18 -5.42 1.24 10.29
C LEU A 18 -5.01 0.31 11.43
N ARG A 19 -4.98 -0.99 11.16
CA ARG A 19 -4.42 -1.99 12.08
C ARG A 19 -2.89 -1.83 12.18
N PRO A 20 -2.24 -2.32 13.25
CA PRO A 20 -0.78 -2.22 13.38
C PRO A 20 0.00 -2.76 12.17
N SER A 21 -0.49 -3.83 11.54
CA SER A 21 0.12 -4.37 10.32
C SER A 21 -0.06 -3.47 9.10
N GLU A 22 -1.18 -2.74 9.00
CA GLU A 22 -1.44 -1.80 7.91
C GLU A 22 -0.70 -0.47 8.15
N GLN A 23 -0.57 -0.04 9.41
CA GLN A 23 0.23 1.13 9.80
C GLN A 23 1.69 0.96 9.37
N ARG A 24 2.26 -0.24 9.49
CA ARG A 24 3.62 -0.51 8.97
C ARG A 24 3.75 -0.27 7.48
N VAL A 25 2.73 -0.60 6.69
CA VAL A 25 2.71 -0.35 5.24
C VAL A 25 2.60 1.15 4.99
N ALA A 26 1.73 1.83 5.73
CA ALA A 26 1.59 3.28 5.67
C ALA A 26 2.90 4.01 6.02
N ASP A 27 3.61 3.58 7.07
CA ASP A 27 4.91 4.15 7.46
C ASP A 27 5.94 4.02 6.36
N TYR A 28 6.01 2.86 5.70
CA TYR A 28 6.90 2.64 4.56
C TYR A 28 6.56 3.57 3.39
N VAL A 29 5.26 3.69 3.06
CA VAL A 29 4.78 4.57 1.97
C VAL A 29 5.03 6.06 2.28
N LEU A 30 4.86 6.46 3.54
CA LEU A 30 5.09 7.84 3.98
C LEU A 30 6.58 8.18 4.08
N GLY A 31 7.43 7.19 4.38
CA GLY A 31 8.88 7.34 4.47
C GLY A 31 9.59 7.27 3.12
N ASP A 32 9.10 6.44 2.20
CA ASP A 32 9.67 6.24 0.85
C ASP A 32 8.57 6.03 -0.21
N PRO A 33 7.89 7.12 -0.63
CA PRO A 33 6.84 7.03 -1.63
C PRO A 33 7.37 6.63 -3.02
N GLU A 34 8.59 7.06 -3.39
CA GLU A 34 9.21 6.70 -4.66
C GLU A 34 9.53 5.21 -4.71
N GLY A 35 10.18 4.68 -3.68
CA GLY A 35 10.44 3.25 -3.56
C GLY A 35 9.16 2.43 -3.61
N CYS A 36 8.08 2.90 -2.97
CA CYS A 36 6.80 2.20 -3.00
C CYS A 36 6.19 2.10 -4.41
N THR A 37 6.38 3.10 -5.28
CA THR A 37 5.93 3.03 -6.68
C THR A 37 6.75 2.06 -7.54
N GLN A 38 7.95 1.69 -7.09
CA GLN A 38 8.83 0.75 -7.78
C GLN A 38 8.70 -0.69 -7.26
N CYS A 39 7.90 -0.93 -6.21
CA CYS A 39 7.69 -2.23 -5.60
C CYS A 39 6.39 -2.89 -6.06
N THR A 40 6.40 -4.21 -6.21
CA THR A 40 5.17 -5.01 -6.29
C THR A 40 4.53 -5.23 -4.92
N ILE A 41 3.26 -5.67 -4.88
CA ILE A 41 2.53 -6.00 -3.65
C ILE A 41 3.29 -7.04 -2.82
N SER A 42 3.87 -8.06 -3.46
CA SER A 42 4.62 -9.13 -2.79
C SER A 42 5.93 -8.60 -2.20
N GLU A 43 6.68 -7.79 -2.95
CA GLU A 43 7.92 -7.18 -2.46
C GLU A 43 7.65 -6.18 -1.33
N LEU A 44 6.56 -5.41 -1.42
CA LEU A 44 6.13 -4.51 -0.35
C LEU A 44 5.74 -5.31 0.90
N ALA A 45 5.01 -6.41 0.74
CA ALA A 45 4.64 -7.31 1.84
C ALA A 45 5.88 -7.89 2.53
N GLU A 46 6.88 -8.34 1.76
CA GLU A 46 8.14 -8.86 2.28
C GLU A 46 8.96 -7.78 2.99
N ARG A 47 9.10 -6.59 2.40
CA ARG A 47 9.85 -5.47 2.99
C ARG A 47 9.25 -4.98 4.30
N VAL A 48 7.93 -4.90 4.35
CA VAL A 48 7.19 -4.44 5.52
C VAL A 48 6.94 -5.57 6.53
N GLN A 49 7.31 -6.81 6.19
CA GLN A 49 7.09 -8.02 6.99
C GLN A 49 5.62 -8.24 7.36
N VAL A 50 4.74 -8.08 6.38
CA VAL A 50 3.29 -8.29 6.52
C VAL A 50 2.80 -9.29 5.50
N SER A 51 1.61 -9.83 5.72
CA SER A 51 1.01 -10.76 4.76
C SER A 51 0.54 -10.02 3.51
N GLN A 52 0.69 -10.63 2.33
CA GLN A 52 0.12 -10.12 1.07
C GLN A 52 -1.35 -9.66 1.18
N PRO A 53 -2.27 -10.42 1.81
CA PRO A 53 -3.66 -9.96 1.98
C PRO A 53 -3.79 -8.68 2.82
N THR A 54 -2.87 -8.42 3.76
CA THR A 54 -2.82 -7.15 4.51
C THR A 54 -2.49 -5.99 3.58
N VAL A 55 -1.50 -6.18 2.69
CA VAL A 55 -1.14 -5.16 1.69
C VAL A 55 -2.28 -4.94 0.70
N VAL A 56 -2.92 -6.00 0.21
CA VAL A 56 -4.07 -5.89 -0.71
C VAL A 56 -5.21 -5.09 -0.07
N ARG A 57 -5.59 -5.41 1.18
CA ARG A 57 -6.63 -4.67 1.89
C ARG A 57 -6.27 -3.21 2.11
N PHE A 58 -5.02 -2.92 2.42
CA PHE A 58 -4.50 -1.54 2.52
C PHE A 58 -4.61 -0.82 1.16
N VAL A 59 -4.10 -1.42 0.09
CA VAL A 59 -4.12 -0.85 -1.27
C VAL A 59 -5.55 -0.54 -1.73
N GLN A 60 -6.48 -1.45 -1.50
CA GLN A 60 -7.91 -1.28 -1.80
C GLN A 60 -8.55 -0.17 -0.94
N ALA A 61 -8.28 -0.13 0.37
CA ALA A 61 -8.81 0.90 1.26
C ALA A 61 -8.34 2.32 0.88
N MET A 62 -7.12 2.42 0.35
CA MET A 62 -6.50 3.68 -0.01
C MET A 62 -6.75 4.10 -1.47
N GLY A 63 -7.21 3.17 -2.32
CA GLY A 63 -7.48 3.40 -3.74
C GLY A 63 -6.22 3.33 -4.63
N PHE A 64 -5.21 2.56 -4.21
CA PHE A 64 -3.96 2.33 -4.96
C PHE A 64 -4.12 1.32 -6.11
N ASP A 65 -5.33 0.89 -6.46
CA ASP A 65 -5.63 -0.09 -7.52
C ASP A 65 -4.96 0.23 -8.87
N GLY A 66 -4.79 1.52 -9.21
CA GLY A 66 -4.11 1.94 -10.44
C GLY A 66 -2.59 2.12 -10.32
N TYR A 67 -2.06 2.25 -9.10
CA TYR A 67 -0.67 2.64 -8.83
C TYR A 67 0.30 1.47 -8.74
N LEU A 68 -0.18 0.32 -8.26
CA LEU A 68 0.64 -0.88 -8.04
C LEU A 68 0.34 -1.99 -9.04
N CYS A 69 -0.49 -1.69 -10.05
CA CYS A 69 -0.89 -2.63 -11.08
C CYS A 69 0.16 -2.69 -12.20
N HIS A 70 1.33 -3.28 -11.89
CA HIS A 70 2.15 -3.88 -12.93
C HIS A 70 2.59 -5.29 -12.52
N LYS A 71 2.09 -6.25 -13.31
CA LYS A 71 2.43 -7.67 -13.39
C LYS A 71 1.92 -8.58 -12.25
N GLY A 72 0.60 -8.78 -12.27
CA GLY A 72 0.00 -10.11 -12.19
C GLY A 72 -0.11 -10.75 -10.81
N PHE A 73 -1.22 -10.53 -10.11
CA PHE A 73 -1.76 -11.52 -9.18
C PHE A 73 -3.26 -11.31 -8.97
N LEU A 74 -4.03 -11.79 -9.93
CA LEU A 74 -5.48 -11.96 -9.84
C LEU A 74 -5.74 -13.29 -9.11
N LEU A 75 -5.64 -13.34 -7.79
CA LEU A 75 -6.11 -14.48 -7.00
C LEU A 75 -6.52 -14.02 -5.59
N ILE A 76 -7.74 -13.50 -5.49
CA ILE A 76 -8.57 -13.71 -4.31
C ILE A 76 -9.93 -14.20 -4.81
N PRO A 77 -10.22 -15.52 -4.76
CA PRO A 77 -11.57 -15.99 -4.56
C PRO A 77 -11.91 -15.90 -3.06
N CYS A 78 -13.15 -15.47 -2.80
CA CYS A 78 -13.83 -15.22 -1.52
C CYS A 78 -13.62 -13.84 -0.87
#